data_AF-A0A1V5XVS3-F1
#
_entry.id   AF-A0A1V5XVS3-F1
#
_cell.length_a   1.000
_cell.length_b   1.000
_cell.length_c   1.000
_cell.angle_alpha   90.00
_cell.angle_beta   90.00
_cell.angle_gamma   90.00
#
_symmetry.space_group_name_H-M   'P 1'
#
loop_
_entity.id
_entity.type
_entity.pdbx_description
1 polymer ?
#
loop_
_entity_poly.entity_id
_entity_poly.type
_entity_poly.pdbx_seq_one_letter_code
_entity_poly.pdbx_strand_id
1 'polypeptide(L)'
;MSGHMGVSVLQEGAMDEFLRSNPMPWAWKAVIALLPALLISVGILYTPRSWLKRFAQLPFDAPTALTLAHVPLFALGVYLHLTSAFYAGLLLVVVAEILDVMDGKLAKFMILWKIPRSEFWAKLGKILDPFCDKITLLPAIGLYMYLGYIHHWLGWLVIMVDVFGTFMREPFLKDLGDSGANWIGKIKALFQALGLLTCVPNELGWYPETYPVDIIFGLALVLGVLSVYLRLSQGSALGKVLSRANGLFKHQDI
;
A
#
# COMPACT_ATOMS: atom_id res chain seq x y z
N MET A 1 11.09 32.60 -9.81
CA MET A 1 10.67 32.14 -11.15
C MET A 1 10.25 30.68 -11.04
N SER A 2 9.03 30.42 -10.56
CA SER A 2 8.44 29.08 -10.48
C SER A 2 7.47 28.93 -11.64
N GLY A 3 7.96 28.37 -12.74
CA GLY A 3 7.12 28.01 -13.88
C GLY A 3 6.29 26.80 -13.50
N HIS A 4 5.01 27.01 -13.17
CA HIS A 4 4.02 25.95 -13.19
C HIS A 4 3.90 25.46 -14.63
N MET A 5 4.47 24.28 -14.91
CA MET A 5 4.25 23.58 -16.17
C MET A 5 2.75 23.24 -16.26
N GLY A 6 2.05 23.96 -17.14
CA GLY A 6 0.68 23.65 -17.52
C GLY A 6 0.63 22.32 -18.24
N VAL A 7 0.28 21.26 -17.52
CA VAL A 7 -0.19 20.02 -18.11
C VAL A 7 -1.57 20.31 -18.69
N SER A 8 -1.74 20.09 -19.99
CA SER A 8 -2.97 20.30 -20.73
C SER A 8 -4.16 19.64 -20.02
N VAL A 9 -5.12 20.48 -19.62
CA VAL A 9 -6.31 20.16 -18.83
C VAL A 9 -7.17 19.14 -19.58
N LEU A 10 -7.19 17.89 -19.11
CA LEU A 10 -8.36 17.04 -19.33
C LEU A 10 -9.53 17.72 -18.61
N GLN A 11 -10.65 17.83 -19.28
CA GLN A 11 -11.86 18.48 -18.77
C GLN A 11 -12.19 17.95 -17.37
N GLU A 12 -12.16 18.83 -16.36
CA GLU A 12 -12.39 18.45 -14.95
C GLU A 12 -13.75 17.75 -14.81
N GLY A 13 -13.78 16.66 -14.05
CA GLY A 13 -15.01 15.93 -13.81
C GLY A 13 -15.97 16.74 -12.94
N ALA A 14 -17.28 16.59 -13.14
CA ALA A 14 -18.30 17.29 -12.35
C ALA A 14 -18.14 17.08 -10.82
N MET A 15 -17.63 15.92 -10.40
CA MET A 15 -17.32 15.66 -8.98
C MET A 15 -16.11 16.44 -8.48
N ASP A 16 -15.07 16.60 -9.33
CA ASP A 16 -13.88 17.37 -8.99
C ASP A 16 -14.24 18.85 -8.79
N GLU A 17 -15.02 19.40 -9.71
CA GLU A 17 -15.55 20.77 -9.63
C GLU A 17 -16.40 20.96 -8.37
N PHE A 18 -17.31 20.03 -8.08
CA PHE A 18 -18.16 20.06 -6.89
C PHE A 18 -17.33 20.06 -5.60
N LEU A 19 -16.38 19.14 -5.47
CA LEU A 19 -15.56 19.00 -4.26
C LEU A 19 -14.62 20.20 -4.05
N ARG A 20 -14.14 20.84 -5.12
CA ARG A 20 -13.33 22.07 -5.06
C ARG A 20 -14.15 23.30 -4.67
N SER A 21 -15.24 23.55 -5.39
CA SER A 21 -16.01 24.81 -5.30
C SER A 21 -16.96 24.88 -4.11
N ASN A 22 -17.43 23.74 -3.60
CA ASN A 22 -18.48 23.75 -2.59
C ASN A 22 -17.95 24.18 -1.21
N PRO A 23 -18.61 25.10 -0.48
CA PRO A 23 -18.15 25.61 0.82
C PRO A 23 -18.39 24.65 2.01
N MET A 24 -18.75 23.39 1.75
CA MET A 24 -18.95 22.38 2.80
C MET A 24 -17.70 22.18 3.68
N PRO A 25 -17.87 21.84 4.97
CA PRO A 25 -16.77 21.42 5.83
C PRO A 25 -15.99 20.26 5.21
N TRP A 26 -14.67 20.27 5.37
CA TRP A 26 -13.78 19.28 4.77
C TRP A 26 -14.15 17.83 5.11
N ALA A 27 -14.62 17.58 6.32
CA ALA A 27 -15.04 16.24 6.76
C ALA A 27 -16.15 15.68 5.86
N TRP A 28 -17.11 16.52 5.46
CA TRP A 28 -18.19 16.13 4.56
C TRP A 28 -17.68 15.89 3.14
N LYS A 29 -16.76 16.73 2.65
CA LYS A 29 -16.12 16.51 1.35
C LYS A 29 -15.35 15.20 1.32
N ALA A 30 -14.62 14.87 2.40
CA ALA A 30 -13.90 13.61 2.55
C ALA A 30 -14.85 12.41 2.58
N VAL A 31 -15.96 12.50 3.32
CA VAL A 31 -16.99 11.45 3.32
C VAL A 31 -17.56 11.25 1.92
N ILE A 32 -17.92 12.32 1.21
CA ILE A 32 -18.47 12.22 -0.14
C ILE A 32 -17.45 11.63 -1.11
N ALA A 33 -16.18 12.04 -1.00
CA ALA A 33 -15.10 11.55 -1.87
C ALA A 33 -14.77 10.07 -1.61
N LEU A 34 -14.79 9.63 -0.35
CA LEU A 34 -14.38 8.28 0.04
C LEU A 34 -15.54 7.28 0.03
N LEU A 35 -16.80 7.72 0.20
CA LEU A 35 -17.94 6.82 0.33
C LEU A 35 -18.10 5.89 -0.89
N PRO A 36 -18.03 6.37 -2.15
CA PRO A 36 -18.12 5.49 -3.32
C PRO A 36 -16.95 4.50 -3.37
N ALA A 37 -15.74 4.95 -3.03
CA ALA A 37 -14.57 4.08 -2.93
C ALA A 37 -14.79 2.98 -1.89
N LEU A 38 -15.34 3.34 -0.72
CA LEU A 38 -15.61 2.43 0.38
C LEU A 38 -16.72 1.43 0.04
N LEU A 39 -17.76 1.85 -0.67
CA LEU A 39 -18.82 0.97 -1.17
C LEU A 39 -18.28 -0.04 -2.20
N ILE A 40 -17.43 0.42 -3.13
CA ILE A 40 -16.72 -0.46 -4.07
C ILE A 40 -15.82 -1.43 -3.31
N SER A 41 -15.09 -0.93 -2.30
CA SER A 41 -14.24 -1.74 -1.42
C SER A 41 -15.01 -2.87 -0.76
N VAL A 42 -16.14 -2.52 -0.13
CA VAL A 42 -17.02 -3.50 0.52
C VAL A 42 -17.56 -4.48 -0.52
N GLY A 43 -18.05 -4.01 -1.67
CA GLY A 43 -18.54 -4.88 -2.74
C GLY A 43 -17.49 -5.92 -3.18
N ILE A 44 -16.26 -5.48 -3.40
CA ILE A 44 -15.15 -6.34 -3.83
C ILE A 44 -14.73 -7.31 -2.69
N LEU A 45 -14.59 -6.82 -1.45
CA LEU A 45 -14.16 -7.65 -0.31
C LEU A 45 -15.20 -8.69 0.10
N TYR A 46 -16.48 -8.40 -0.12
CA TYR A 46 -17.61 -9.31 0.13
C TYR A 46 -18.07 -10.06 -1.13
N THR A 47 -17.23 -10.11 -2.17
CA THR A 47 -17.50 -10.93 -3.36
C THR A 47 -17.85 -12.36 -2.94
N PRO A 48 -18.99 -12.93 -3.41
CA PRO A 48 -19.42 -14.26 -3.02
C PRO A 48 -18.33 -15.30 -3.24
N ARG A 49 -18.18 -16.23 -2.28
CA ARG A 49 -17.15 -17.28 -2.38
C ARG A 49 -17.26 -18.12 -3.65
N SER A 50 -18.48 -18.30 -4.18
CA SER A 50 -18.73 -18.98 -5.46
C SER A 50 -18.06 -18.28 -6.65
N TRP A 51 -18.08 -16.95 -6.67
CA TRP A 51 -17.43 -16.13 -7.70
C TRP A 51 -15.90 -16.19 -7.56
N LEU A 52 -15.39 -16.01 -6.35
CA LEU A 52 -13.94 -16.13 -6.09
C LEU A 52 -13.42 -17.52 -6.46
N LYS A 53 -14.20 -18.59 -6.20
CA LYS A 53 -13.85 -19.95 -6.60
C LYS A 53 -13.77 -20.11 -8.12
N ARG A 54 -14.74 -19.56 -8.87
CA ARG A 54 -14.71 -19.57 -10.33
C ARG A 54 -13.52 -18.79 -10.88
N PHE A 55 -13.23 -17.62 -10.32
CA PHE A 55 -12.08 -16.80 -10.70
C PHE A 55 -10.74 -17.52 -10.42
N ALA A 56 -10.63 -18.19 -9.27
CA ALA A 56 -9.45 -18.98 -8.92
C ALA A 56 -9.24 -20.23 -9.81
N GLN A 57 -10.25 -20.65 -10.57
CA GLN A 57 -10.18 -21.80 -11.49
C GLN A 57 -9.80 -21.40 -12.93
N LEU A 58 -9.59 -20.11 -13.18
CA LEU A 58 -9.11 -19.63 -14.48
C LEU A 58 -7.72 -20.20 -14.79
N PRO A 59 -7.32 -20.28 -16.08
CA PRO A 59 -6.07 -20.94 -16.49
C PRO A 59 -4.80 -20.18 -16.09
N PHE A 60 -4.91 -18.95 -15.58
CA PHE A 60 -3.80 -18.14 -15.09
C PHE A 60 -3.75 -18.11 -13.56
N ASP A 61 -2.59 -17.77 -13.01
CA ASP A 61 -2.44 -17.64 -11.56
C ASP A 61 -3.12 -16.36 -11.05
N ALA A 62 -4.39 -16.49 -10.67
CA ALA A 62 -5.23 -15.37 -10.28
C ALA A 62 -4.63 -14.49 -9.16
N PRO A 63 -4.00 -15.01 -8.09
CA PRO A 63 -3.33 -14.17 -7.11
C PRO A 63 -2.20 -13.33 -7.71
N THR A 64 -1.26 -13.94 -8.43
CA THR A 64 -0.13 -13.19 -9.02
C THR A 64 -0.61 -12.17 -10.05
N ALA A 65 -1.67 -12.48 -10.80
CA ALA A 65 -2.27 -11.55 -11.75
C ALA A 65 -2.85 -10.30 -11.05
N LEU A 66 -3.48 -10.47 -9.88
CA LEU A 66 -3.97 -9.36 -9.07
C LEU A 66 -2.80 -8.51 -8.54
N THR A 67 -1.75 -9.13 -7.99
CA THR A 67 -0.52 -8.44 -7.54
C THR A 67 0.14 -7.63 -8.65
N LEU A 68 0.14 -8.14 -9.88
CA LEU A 68 0.71 -7.43 -11.03
C LEU A 68 -0.21 -6.32 -11.55
N ALA A 69 -1.52 -6.50 -11.46
CA ALA A 69 -2.49 -5.53 -11.94
C ALA A 69 -2.59 -4.32 -11.02
N HIS A 70 -2.40 -4.48 -9.70
CA HIS A 70 -2.55 -3.34 -8.77
C HIS A 70 -1.49 -2.27 -8.98
N VAL A 71 -0.24 -2.64 -9.30
CA VAL A 71 0.87 -1.68 -9.46
C VAL A 71 0.57 -0.61 -10.52
N PRO A 72 0.27 -0.95 -11.79
CA PRO A 72 -0.05 0.05 -12.81
C PRO A 72 -1.37 0.78 -12.53
N LEU A 73 -2.36 0.12 -11.91
CA LEU A 73 -3.61 0.78 -11.53
C LEU A 73 -3.38 1.84 -10.45
N PHE A 74 -2.57 1.53 -9.44
CA PHE A 74 -2.20 2.47 -8.40
C PHE A 74 -1.40 3.64 -8.98
N ALA A 75 -0.38 3.35 -9.81
CA ALA A 75 0.42 4.38 -10.46
C ALA A 75 -0.44 5.30 -11.35
N LEU A 76 -1.37 4.72 -12.12
CA LEU A 76 -2.34 5.49 -12.90
C LEU A 76 -3.25 6.32 -11.98
N GLY A 77 -3.67 5.77 -10.84
CA GLY A 77 -4.47 6.48 -9.85
C GLY A 77 -3.74 7.70 -9.30
N VAL A 78 -2.48 7.55 -8.90
CA VAL A 78 -1.62 8.66 -8.46
C VAL A 78 -1.40 9.67 -9.58
N TYR A 79 -1.19 9.22 -10.82
CA TYR A 79 -1.02 10.12 -11.96
C TYR A 79 -2.29 10.96 -12.23
N LEU A 80 -3.46 10.32 -12.28
CA LEU A 80 -4.74 11.01 -12.45
C LEU A 80 -5.03 11.95 -11.28
N HIS A 81 -4.61 11.54 -10.07
CA HIS A 81 -4.71 12.34 -8.87
C HIS A 81 -4.03 13.71 -9.03
N LEU A 82 -2.79 13.71 -9.54
CA LEU A 82 -1.95 14.90 -9.62
C LEU A 82 -2.20 15.81 -10.84
N THR A 83 -2.90 15.33 -11.87
CA THR A 83 -2.92 16.03 -13.17
C THR A 83 -4.22 16.75 -13.49
N SER A 84 -5.39 16.19 -13.19
CA SER A 84 -6.68 16.84 -13.53
C SER A 84 -7.94 16.09 -13.06
N ALA A 85 -7.85 14.82 -12.66
CA ALA A 85 -9.02 14.01 -12.32
C ALA A 85 -8.87 13.42 -10.91
N PHE A 86 -8.78 14.30 -9.90
CA PHE A 86 -8.31 13.89 -8.58
C PHE A 86 -9.23 12.86 -7.91
N TYR A 87 -10.54 12.99 -8.10
CA TYR A 87 -11.53 12.06 -7.58
C TYR A 87 -11.44 10.70 -8.27
N ALA A 88 -11.27 10.67 -9.59
CA ALA A 88 -11.07 9.42 -10.33
C ALA A 88 -9.76 8.74 -9.92
N GLY A 89 -8.69 9.52 -9.73
CA GLY A 89 -7.41 9.04 -9.20
C GLY A 89 -7.55 8.41 -7.81
N LEU A 90 -8.27 9.08 -6.90
CA LEU A 90 -8.57 8.59 -5.55
C LEU A 90 -9.31 7.24 -5.59
N LEU A 91 -10.37 7.13 -6.41
CA LEU A 91 -11.11 5.87 -6.57
C LEU A 91 -10.19 4.75 -7.07
N LEU A 92 -9.32 5.06 -8.04
CA LEU A 92 -8.44 4.06 -8.64
C LEU A 92 -7.35 3.59 -7.67
N VAL A 93 -6.79 4.50 -6.86
CA VAL A 93 -5.86 4.16 -5.77
C VAL A 93 -6.51 3.21 -4.77
N VAL A 94 -7.73 3.51 -4.32
CA VAL A 94 -8.47 2.64 -3.39
C VAL A 94 -8.75 1.28 -4.02
N VAL A 95 -9.20 1.25 -5.28
CA VAL A 95 -9.40 0.00 -6.04
C VAL A 95 -8.13 -0.83 -6.09
N ALA A 96 -6.99 -0.23 -6.40
CA ALA A 96 -5.70 -0.93 -6.47
C ALA A 96 -5.30 -1.55 -5.11
N GLU A 97 -5.44 -0.82 -4.01
CA GLU A 97 -5.17 -1.32 -2.65
C GLU A 97 -6.08 -2.51 -2.27
N ILE A 98 -7.32 -2.54 -2.76
CA ILE A 98 -8.20 -3.69 -2.52
C ILE A 98 -7.75 -4.91 -3.33
N LEU A 99 -7.25 -4.73 -4.56
CA LEU A 99 -6.76 -5.84 -5.39
C LEU A 99 -5.58 -6.55 -4.74
N ASP A 100 -4.68 -5.79 -4.11
CA ASP A 100 -3.61 -6.32 -3.26
C ASP A 100 -4.18 -7.18 -2.12
N VAL A 101 -5.12 -6.64 -1.33
CA VAL A 101 -5.80 -7.42 -0.27
C VAL A 101 -6.50 -8.68 -0.81
N MET A 102 -7.04 -8.62 -2.03
CA MET A 102 -7.70 -9.75 -2.67
C MET A 102 -6.72 -10.86 -3.06
N ASP A 103 -5.50 -10.54 -3.51
CA ASP A 103 -4.55 -11.56 -3.95
C ASP A 103 -4.19 -12.52 -2.79
N GLY A 104 -4.00 -11.96 -1.59
CA GLY A 104 -3.61 -12.70 -0.40
C GLY A 104 -4.78 -13.49 0.16
N LYS A 105 -6.00 -12.92 0.08
CA LYS A 105 -7.23 -13.66 0.38
C LYS A 105 -7.42 -14.83 -0.58
N LEU A 106 -7.23 -14.61 -1.88
CA LEU A 106 -7.43 -15.62 -2.91
C LEU A 106 -6.40 -16.74 -2.79
N ALA A 107 -5.12 -16.42 -2.56
CA ALA A 107 -4.07 -17.40 -2.31
C ALA A 107 -4.40 -18.31 -1.11
N LYS A 108 -4.95 -17.75 -0.02
CA LYS A 108 -5.42 -18.54 1.13
C LYS A 108 -6.63 -19.40 0.80
N PHE A 109 -7.60 -18.87 0.07
CA PHE A 109 -8.78 -19.64 -0.33
C PHE A 109 -8.45 -20.78 -1.30
N MET A 110 -7.50 -20.59 -2.21
CA MET A 110 -7.04 -21.67 -3.10
C MET A 110 -6.47 -22.85 -2.30
N ILE A 111 -5.70 -22.58 -1.24
CA ILE A 111 -5.21 -23.61 -0.32
C ILE A 111 -6.38 -24.33 0.36
N LEU A 112 -7.33 -23.58 0.92
CA LEU A 112 -8.50 -24.13 1.62
C LEU A 112 -9.42 -24.95 0.71
N TRP A 113 -9.62 -24.51 -0.53
CA TRP A 113 -10.46 -25.17 -1.53
C TRP A 113 -9.73 -26.26 -2.31
N LYS A 114 -8.46 -26.53 -1.98
CA LYS A 114 -7.61 -27.52 -2.66
C LYS A 114 -7.55 -27.29 -4.18
N ILE A 115 -7.55 -26.03 -4.61
CA ILE A 115 -7.36 -25.67 -6.02
C ILE A 115 -5.86 -25.80 -6.32
N PRO A 116 -5.47 -26.61 -7.32
CA PRO A 116 -4.06 -26.81 -7.62
C PRO A 116 -3.43 -25.51 -8.09
N ARG A 117 -2.25 -25.20 -7.53
CA ARG A 117 -1.42 -24.06 -7.92
C ARG A 117 -0.02 -24.59 -8.21
N SER A 118 0.58 -24.16 -9.31
CA SER A 118 1.97 -24.52 -9.61
C SER A 118 2.89 -24.05 -8.48
N GLU A 119 3.87 -24.87 -8.10
CA GLU A 119 4.87 -24.50 -7.10
C GLU A 119 5.65 -23.25 -7.54
N PHE A 120 5.91 -23.11 -8.84
CA PHE A 120 6.54 -21.93 -9.42
C PHE A 120 5.73 -20.67 -9.11
N TRP A 121 4.45 -20.63 -9.47
CA TRP A 121 3.57 -19.48 -9.24
C TRP A 121 3.37 -19.20 -7.75
N ALA A 122 3.29 -20.23 -6.92
CA ALA A 122 3.18 -20.07 -5.47
C ALA A 122 4.43 -19.44 -4.84
N LYS A 123 5.64 -19.79 -5.31
CA LYS A 123 6.90 -19.18 -4.86
C LYS A 123 7.06 -17.77 -5.41
N LEU A 124 6.77 -17.57 -6.70
CA LEU A 124 6.86 -16.26 -7.34
C LEU A 124 5.95 -15.25 -6.66
N GLY A 125 4.67 -15.58 -6.45
CA GLY A 125 3.73 -14.69 -5.77
C GLY A 125 4.18 -14.31 -4.36
N LYS A 126 4.80 -15.23 -3.60
CA LYS A 126 5.33 -14.92 -2.24
C LYS A 126 6.47 -13.91 -2.23
N ILE A 127 7.24 -13.82 -3.32
CA ILE A 127 8.36 -12.88 -3.47
C ILE A 127 7.84 -11.57 -4.08
N LEU A 128 6.95 -11.69 -5.07
CA LEU A 128 6.44 -10.57 -5.84
C LEU A 128 5.51 -9.68 -5.02
N ASP A 129 4.67 -10.26 -4.17
CA ASP A 129 3.75 -9.56 -3.24
C ASP A 129 4.47 -8.46 -2.43
N PRO A 130 5.45 -8.76 -1.55
CA PRO A 130 6.14 -7.73 -0.80
C PRO A 130 7.02 -6.81 -1.66
N PHE A 131 7.37 -7.19 -2.89
CA PHE A 131 8.09 -6.31 -3.82
C PHE A 131 7.16 -5.28 -4.46
N CYS A 132 6.01 -5.72 -4.97
CA CYS A 132 4.95 -4.89 -5.55
C CYS A 132 4.44 -3.86 -4.52
N ASP A 133 4.27 -4.26 -3.27
CA ASP A 133 3.97 -3.34 -2.15
C ASP A 133 4.92 -2.15 -2.10
N LYS A 134 6.24 -2.40 -2.25
CA LYS A 134 7.25 -1.35 -2.08
C LYS A 134 7.32 -0.43 -3.25
N ILE A 135 7.26 -0.96 -4.46
CA ILE A 135 7.30 -0.14 -5.68
C ILE A 135 6.02 0.65 -5.90
N THR A 136 4.93 0.27 -5.23
CA THR A 136 3.67 1.01 -5.25
C THR A 136 3.67 2.13 -4.20
N LEU A 137 3.83 1.75 -2.92
CA LEU A 137 3.61 2.68 -1.81
C LEU A 137 4.76 3.66 -1.60
N LEU A 138 6.02 3.20 -1.68
CA LEU A 138 7.18 4.04 -1.35
C LEU A 138 7.42 5.17 -2.37
N PRO A 139 7.31 4.93 -3.70
CA PRO A 139 7.40 6.00 -4.68
C PRO A 139 6.29 7.03 -4.53
N ALA A 140 5.06 6.61 -4.17
CA ALA A 140 3.99 7.54 -3.89
C ALA A 140 4.33 8.44 -2.69
N ILE A 141 4.78 7.86 -1.58
CA ILE A 141 5.25 8.64 -0.42
C ILE A 141 6.36 9.62 -0.84
N GLY A 142 7.36 9.16 -1.59
CA GLY A 142 8.45 10.01 -2.10
C GLY A 142 7.96 11.15 -3.00
N LEU A 143 6.95 10.89 -3.83
CA LEU A 143 6.34 11.91 -4.69
C LEU A 143 5.57 12.96 -3.88
N TYR A 144 4.74 12.55 -2.92
CA TYR A 144 4.03 13.50 -2.04
C TYR A 144 4.98 14.26 -1.11
N MET A 145 6.12 13.67 -0.71
CA MET A 145 7.20 14.40 -0.04
C MET A 145 7.79 15.47 -0.94
N TYR A 146 8.12 15.14 -2.19
CA TYR A 146 8.68 16.09 -3.16
C TYR A 146 7.73 17.26 -3.44
N LEU A 147 6.42 16.99 -3.46
CA LEU A 147 5.37 18.01 -3.61
C LEU A 147 5.11 18.84 -2.33
N GLY A 148 5.74 18.49 -1.21
CA GLY A 148 5.62 19.22 0.05
C GLY A 148 4.39 18.84 0.89
N TYR A 149 3.68 17.77 0.56
CA TYR A 149 2.48 17.32 1.29
C TYR A 149 2.80 16.41 2.49
N ILE A 150 4.01 15.87 2.55
CA ILE A 150 4.53 15.08 3.67
C ILE A 150 5.85 15.68 4.11
N HIS A 151 6.06 15.87 5.41
CA HIS A 151 7.35 16.35 5.91
C HIS A 151 8.49 15.40 5.52
N HIS A 152 9.56 15.95 4.92
CA HIS A 152 10.67 15.17 4.38
C HIS A 152 11.30 14.21 5.39
N TRP A 153 11.54 14.67 6.64
CA TRP A 153 12.16 13.84 7.66
C TRP A 153 11.28 12.64 8.03
N LEU A 154 9.96 12.85 8.13
CA LEU A 154 9.00 11.82 8.49
C LEU A 154 8.86 10.79 7.37
N GLY A 155 8.70 11.27 6.13
CA GLY A 155 8.56 10.38 4.97
C GLY A 155 9.79 9.48 4.78
N TRP A 156 11.01 10.01 4.94
CA TRP A 156 12.23 9.19 4.90
C TRP A 156 12.28 8.14 6.01
N LEU A 157 11.90 8.48 7.25
CA LEU A 157 11.84 7.50 8.34
C LEU A 157 10.83 6.38 8.05
N VAL A 158 9.65 6.73 7.53
CA VAL A 158 8.63 5.75 7.14
C VAL A 158 9.17 4.80 6.07
N ILE A 159 9.81 5.34 5.02
CA ILE A 159 10.43 4.55 3.95
C ILE A 159 11.50 3.62 4.52
N MET A 160 12.43 4.15 5.33
CA MET A 160 13.52 3.36 5.91
C MET A 160 13.03 2.21 6.78
N VAL A 161 12.08 2.48 7.69
CA VAL A 161 11.51 1.46 8.59
C VAL A 161 10.75 0.39 7.79
N ASP A 162 10.05 0.79 6.73
CA ASP A 162 9.29 -0.11 5.90
C ASP A 162 10.18 -1.05 5.06
N VAL A 163 11.24 -0.50 4.46
CA VAL A 163 12.27 -1.27 3.74
C VAL A 163 12.99 -2.20 4.72
N PHE A 164 13.45 -1.69 5.86
CA PHE A 164 14.14 -2.48 6.88
C PHE A 164 13.27 -3.64 7.40
N GLY A 165 12.00 -3.36 7.72
CA GLY A 165 11.07 -4.39 8.18
C GLY A 165 10.81 -5.49 7.16
N THR A 166 10.96 -5.19 5.87
CA THR A 166 10.81 -6.17 4.78
C THR A 166 12.05 -7.06 4.67
N PHE A 167 13.25 -6.51 4.79
CA PHE A 167 14.48 -7.31 4.92
C PHE A 167 14.44 -8.22 6.15
N MET A 168 13.85 -7.74 7.25
CA MET A 168 13.61 -8.53 8.47
C MET A 168 12.41 -9.49 8.35
N ARG A 169 11.77 -9.64 7.20
CA ARG A 169 10.65 -10.57 7.03
C ARG A 169 11.12 -11.96 6.61
N GLU A 170 11.96 -12.06 5.57
CA GLU A 170 12.36 -13.36 5.01
C GLU A 170 13.13 -14.29 5.97
N PRO A 171 14.11 -13.82 6.77
CA PRO A 171 14.82 -14.70 7.71
C PRO A 171 13.92 -15.26 8.83
N PHE A 172 12.73 -14.68 9.02
CA PHE A 172 11.89 -14.86 10.21
C PHE A 172 10.55 -15.56 9.89
N LEU A 173 10.12 -15.57 8.62
CA LEU A 173 8.88 -16.21 8.14
C LEU A 173 8.83 -17.74 8.38
N LYS A 174 9.96 -18.40 8.62
CA LYS A 174 10.01 -19.86 8.84
C LYS A 174 9.63 -20.29 10.26
N ASP A 175 9.81 -19.43 11.27
CA ASP A 175 9.63 -19.79 12.68
C ASP A 175 8.40 -19.13 13.32
N LEU A 176 7.84 -18.11 12.67
CA LEU A 176 6.78 -17.28 13.22
C LEU A 176 5.46 -17.55 12.50
N GLY A 177 4.79 -18.64 12.89
CA GLY A 177 3.35 -18.76 12.69
C GLY A 177 2.64 -17.50 13.19
N ASP A 178 1.47 -17.19 12.60
CA ASP A 178 0.67 -15.95 12.69
C ASP A 178 0.92 -15.07 13.95
N SER A 179 2.06 -14.38 13.98
CA SER A 179 2.58 -13.71 15.18
C SER A 179 2.03 -12.28 15.30
N GLY A 180 2.05 -11.70 16.50
CA GLY A 180 1.61 -10.31 16.74
C GLY A 180 2.29 -9.28 15.83
N ALA A 181 3.55 -9.53 15.41
CA ALA A 181 4.27 -8.69 14.45
C ALA A 181 3.67 -8.70 13.03
N ASN A 182 2.98 -9.79 12.64
CA ASN A 182 2.28 -9.86 11.36
C ASN A 182 1.04 -8.96 11.36
N TRP A 183 0.30 -8.94 12.48
CA TRP A 183 -0.88 -8.08 12.64
C TRP A 183 -0.50 -6.60 12.68
N ILE A 184 0.50 -6.23 13.49
CA ILE A 184 0.95 -4.83 13.61
C ILE A 184 1.48 -4.32 12.26
N GLY A 185 2.19 -5.16 11.51
CA GLY A 185 2.63 -4.82 10.15
C GLY A 185 1.48 -4.49 9.18
N LYS A 186 0.33 -5.14 9.31
CA LYS A 186 -0.87 -4.86 8.50
C LYS A 186 -1.56 -3.56 8.93
N ILE A 187 -1.71 -3.33 10.23
CA ILE A 187 -2.26 -2.06 10.74
C ILE A 187 -1.39 -0.90 10.25
N LYS A 188 -0.06 -1.03 10.34
CA LYS A 188 0.88 -0.06 9.83
C LYS A 188 0.64 0.27 8.34
N ALA A 189 0.51 -0.75 7.49
CA ALA A 189 0.23 -0.56 6.07
C ALA A 189 -1.09 0.20 5.84
N LEU A 190 -2.14 -0.12 6.60
CA LEU A 190 -3.40 0.62 6.57
C LEU A 190 -3.20 2.11 6.89
N PHE A 191 -2.42 2.45 7.93
CA PHE A 191 -2.14 3.85 8.24
C PHE A 191 -1.34 4.55 7.13
N GLN A 192 -0.41 3.86 6.46
CA GLN A 192 0.31 4.46 5.32
C GLN A 192 -0.62 4.74 4.14
N ALA A 193 -1.52 3.80 3.81
CA ALA A 193 -2.53 3.99 2.77
C ALA A 193 -3.48 5.16 3.14
N LEU A 194 -3.96 5.21 4.38
CA LEU A 194 -4.77 6.33 4.87
C LEU A 194 -4.02 7.67 4.80
N GLY A 195 -2.73 7.67 5.12
CA GLY A 195 -1.87 8.85 5.02
C GLY A 195 -1.81 9.40 3.60
N LEU A 196 -1.64 8.52 2.61
CA LEU A 196 -1.70 8.89 1.20
C LEU A 196 -3.07 9.43 0.78
N LEU A 197 -4.16 8.80 1.22
CA LEU A 197 -5.52 9.29 0.93
C LEU A 197 -5.76 10.67 1.55
N THR A 198 -5.15 10.98 2.69
CA THR A 198 -5.26 12.31 3.32
C THR A 198 -4.45 13.41 2.63
N CYS A 199 -3.47 13.07 1.79
CA CYS A 199 -2.78 14.06 0.96
C CYS A 199 -3.75 14.81 0.02
N VAL A 200 -4.84 14.16 -0.40
CA VAL A 200 -5.86 14.75 -1.30
C VAL A 200 -6.55 15.98 -0.68
N PRO A 201 -7.17 15.88 0.52
CA PRO A 201 -7.62 17.06 1.26
C PRO A 201 -6.57 18.15 1.48
N ASN A 202 -5.30 17.76 1.71
CA ASN A 202 -4.21 18.71 1.95
C ASN A 202 -3.94 19.56 0.70
N GLU A 203 -3.81 18.91 -0.46
CA GLU A 203 -3.66 19.58 -1.76
C GLU A 203 -4.81 20.53 -2.06
N LEU A 204 -6.04 20.12 -1.75
CA LEU A 204 -7.24 20.92 -2.00
C LEU A 204 -7.46 22.05 -0.98
N GLY A 205 -6.54 22.24 -0.02
CA GLY A 205 -6.63 23.27 1.01
C GLY A 205 -7.82 23.08 1.95
N TRP A 206 -8.29 21.84 2.13
CA TRP A 206 -9.47 21.54 2.94
C TRP A 206 -9.23 21.77 4.43
N TYR A 207 -8.00 21.64 4.89
CA TYR A 207 -7.58 22.03 6.23
C TYR A 207 -6.34 22.93 6.18
N PRO A 208 -6.18 23.84 7.15
CA PRO A 208 -5.21 24.93 7.07
C PRO A 208 -3.74 24.50 7.23
N GLU A 209 -3.47 23.30 7.77
CA GLU A 209 -2.12 22.86 8.13
C GLU A 209 -1.92 21.37 7.81
N THR A 210 -0.70 20.97 7.45
CA THR A 210 -0.38 19.58 7.04
C THR A 210 -0.44 18.56 8.16
N TYR A 211 -0.67 18.99 9.41
CA TYR A 211 -0.63 18.16 10.61
C TYR A 211 -1.43 16.85 10.54
N PRO A 212 -2.63 16.77 9.91
CA PRO A 212 -3.35 15.50 9.81
C PRO A 212 -2.58 14.40 9.07
N VAL A 213 -1.91 14.76 7.98
CA VAL A 213 -1.10 13.82 7.17
C VAL A 213 0.08 13.32 8.01
N ASP A 214 0.79 14.24 8.65
CA ASP A 214 1.97 13.91 9.45
C ASP A 214 1.63 13.08 10.70
N ILE A 215 0.48 13.32 11.34
CA ILE A 215 0.01 12.50 12.47
C ILE A 215 -0.22 11.05 12.01
N ILE A 216 -0.87 10.86 10.86
CA ILE A 216 -1.17 9.51 10.33
C ILE A 216 0.12 8.79 9.95
N PHE A 217 1.05 9.46 9.26
CA PHE A 217 2.37 8.88 8.97
C PHE A 217 3.23 8.67 10.21
N GLY A 218 3.10 9.50 11.25
CA GLY A 218 3.72 9.31 12.56
C GLY A 218 3.22 8.05 13.26
N LEU A 219 1.91 7.79 13.24
CA LEU A 219 1.34 6.54 13.73
C LEU A 219 1.83 5.33 12.94
N ALA A 220 1.87 5.43 11.60
CA ALA A 220 2.46 4.40 10.76
C ALA A 220 3.93 4.14 11.11
N LEU A 221 4.73 5.19 11.36
CA LEU A 221 6.12 5.04 11.76
C LEU A 221 6.25 4.27 13.09
N VAL A 222 5.49 4.66 14.11
CA VAL A 222 5.50 4.00 15.43
C VAL A 222 5.13 2.52 15.30
N LEU A 223 4.07 2.20 14.56
CA LEU A 223 3.66 0.82 14.31
C LEU A 223 4.72 0.04 13.52
N GLY A 224 5.41 0.70 12.59
CA GLY A 224 6.50 0.11 11.83
C GLY A 224 7.68 -0.26 12.71
N VAL A 225 8.13 0.65 13.56
CA VAL A 225 9.20 0.41 14.54
C VAL A 225 8.79 -0.70 15.50
N LEU A 226 7.56 -0.69 16.01
CA LEU A 226 7.06 -1.74 16.89
C LEU A 226 7.02 -3.12 16.20
N SER A 227 6.57 -3.17 14.95
CA SER A 227 6.56 -4.40 14.15
C SER A 227 7.97 -4.99 13.99
N VAL A 228 8.95 -4.13 13.68
CA VAL A 228 10.36 -4.51 13.58
C VAL A 228 10.91 -4.99 14.92
N TYR A 229 10.68 -4.23 15.99
CA TYR A 229 11.12 -4.57 17.34
C TYR A 229 10.59 -5.94 17.76
N LEU A 230 9.30 -6.21 17.57
CA LEU A 230 8.70 -7.48 17.93
C LEU A 230 9.33 -8.66 17.16
N ARG A 231 9.64 -8.49 15.87
CA ARG A 231 10.36 -9.51 15.07
C ARG A 231 11.76 -9.79 15.62
N LEU A 232 12.47 -8.75 16.06
CA LEU A 232 13.81 -8.89 16.63
C LEU A 232 13.79 -9.48 18.04
N SER A 233 12.79 -9.10 18.87
CA SER A 233 12.65 -9.52 20.26
C SER A 233 12.37 -11.02 20.43
N GLN A 234 11.91 -11.70 19.38
CA GLN A 234 11.61 -13.13 19.38
C GLN A 234 12.87 -14.04 19.34
N GLY A 235 13.98 -13.57 19.92
CA GLY A 235 15.07 -14.38 20.50
C GLY A 235 15.97 -15.17 19.54
N SER A 236 15.43 -16.10 18.75
CA SER A 236 16.20 -16.98 17.85
C SER A 236 16.62 -16.32 16.53
N ALA A 237 16.46 -15.01 16.45
CA ALA A 237 16.18 -14.31 15.21
C ALA A 237 17.36 -13.42 14.78
N LEU A 238 17.90 -12.66 15.73
CA LEU A 238 19.10 -11.84 15.57
C LEU A 238 20.34 -12.71 15.28
N GLY A 239 20.47 -13.86 15.94
CA GLY A 239 21.55 -14.82 15.71
C GLY A 239 21.53 -15.44 14.30
N LYS A 240 20.35 -15.62 13.70
CA LYS A 240 20.19 -16.12 12.31
C LYS A 240 20.46 -15.04 11.27
N VAL A 241 20.10 -13.78 11.55
CA VAL A 241 20.44 -12.65 10.67
C VAL A 241 21.94 -12.42 10.63
N LEU A 242 22.59 -12.40 11.80
CA LEU A 242 24.04 -12.22 11.91
C LEU A 242 24.82 -13.36 11.23
N SER A 243 24.38 -14.61 11.37
CA SER A 243 25.03 -15.74 10.70
C SER A 243 24.88 -15.72 9.18
N ARG A 244 23.72 -15.29 8.66
CA ARG A 244 23.51 -15.08 7.21
C ARG A 244 24.30 -13.91 6.65
N ALA A 245 24.34 -12.78 7.36
CA ALA A 245 25.14 -11.63 6.97
C ALA A 245 26.63 -12.02 6.90
N ASN A 246 27.16 -12.71 7.91
CA ASN A 246 28.52 -13.23 7.89
C ASN A 246 28.76 -14.25 6.75
N GLY A 247 27.77 -15.04 6.36
CA GLY A 247 27.87 -15.94 5.22
C GLY A 247 27.94 -15.22 3.87
N LEU A 248 27.24 -14.09 3.71
CA LEU A 248 27.29 -13.26 2.51
C LEU A 248 28.63 -12.54 2.35
N PHE A 249 29.21 -12.05 3.45
CA PHE A 249 30.52 -11.39 3.41
C PHE A 249 31.70 -12.35 3.22
N LYS A 250 31.60 -13.61 3.69
CA LYS A 250 32.63 -14.64 3.45
C LYS A 250 32.80 -15.06 1.98
N HIS A 251 31.85 -14.74 1.11
CA HIS A 251 31.93 -15.04 -0.33
C HIS A 251 32.47 -13.87 -1.17
N GLN A 252 32.87 -12.76 -0.54
CA GLN A 252 33.47 -11.61 -1.23
C GLN A 252 34.98 -11.49 -1.03
N ASP A 253 35.60 -12.40 -0.27
CA ASP A 253 37.06 -12.53 -0.16
C ASP A 253 37.58 -13.55 -1.20
N ILE A 254 37.55 -13.21 -2.50
CA ILE A 254 38.37 -13.82 -3.56
C ILE A 254 38.87 -12.72 -4.48
#